data_AF-A0A951SGN2-F1
#
_entry.id   AF-A0A951SGN2-F1
#
_cell.length_a   1.000
_cell.length_b   1.000
_cell.length_c   1.000
_cell.angle_alpha   90.00
_cell.angle_beta   90.00
_cell.angle_gamma   90.00
#
_symmetry.space_group_name_H-M   'P 1'
#
loop_
_entity.id
_entity.type
_entity.pdbx_description
1 polymer ?
#
loop_
_entity_poly.entity_id
_entity_poly.type
_entity_poly.pdbx_seq_one_letter_code
_entity_poly.pdbx_strand_id
1 'polypeptide(L)'
;MRSPPPIRRAFRLTESLTLYRAIGRRPSAVFVDDDRRATADESGHHRLWDFVFEEYVAQPGDQIQDRQGSIQLLTGDGECHLVQLTQPRARSLETAFSHASRTLSADWEIIERMLGDGQLVPVTGRRATHVPFDAAAVKYGEDQPLVRGEGDAVRQASSSSSA
;
A
#
# COMPACT_ATOMS: atom_id res chain seq x y z
N MET A 1 6.65 12.18 -17.46
CA MET A 1 5.76 11.22 -16.76
C MET A 1 6.34 9.82 -16.93
N ARG A 2 6.72 9.12 -15.84
CA ARG A 2 7.18 7.73 -15.96
C ARG A 2 5.94 6.83 -16.09
N SER A 3 5.87 6.02 -17.15
CA SER A 3 4.81 5.02 -17.30
C SER A 3 4.87 4.03 -16.13
N PRO A 4 3.73 3.58 -15.58
CA PRO A 4 3.74 2.56 -14.54
C PRO A 4 4.38 1.26 -15.05
N PRO A 5 5.04 0.46 -14.20
CA PRO A 5 5.60 -0.82 -14.59
C PRO A 5 4.56 -1.72 -15.26
N PRO A 6 4.94 -2.61 -16.20
CA PRO A 6 3.99 -3.48 -16.88
C PRO A 6 3.26 -4.40 -15.90
N ILE A 7 2.01 -4.74 -16.24
CA ILE A 7 1.20 -5.73 -15.51
C ILE A 7 1.80 -7.11 -15.78
N ARG A 8 2.11 -7.85 -14.72
CA ARG A 8 2.62 -9.23 -14.79
C ARG A 8 1.49 -10.24 -14.73
N ARG A 9 0.56 -10.04 -13.79
CA ARG A 9 -0.65 -10.85 -13.60
C ARG A 9 -1.79 -9.93 -13.18
N ALA A 10 -3.02 -10.31 -13.51
CA ALA A 10 -4.20 -9.63 -13.05
C ALA A 10 -5.29 -10.62 -12.69
N PHE A 11 -6.03 -10.29 -11.64
CA PHE A 11 -7.09 -11.11 -11.10
C PHE A 11 -8.31 -10.23 -10.88
N ARG A 12 -9.48 -10.70 -11.26
CA ARG A 12 -10.75 -10.02 -11.00
C ARG A 12 -11.36 -10.59 -9.72
N LEU A 13 -11.82 -9.71 -8.86
CA LEU A 13 -12.60 -10.07 -7.68
C LEU A 13 -13.99 -10.56 -8.08
N THR A 14 -14.42 -11.70 -7.52
CA THR A 14 -15.78 -12.23 -7.69
C THR A 14 -16.72 -11.79 -6.57
N GLU A 15 -16.17 -11.43 -5.42
CA GLU A 15 -16.87 -10.88 -4.26
C GLU A 15 -16.10 -9.70 -3.65
N SER A 16 -16.70 -9.00 -2.68
CA SER A 16 -16.05 -7.87 -2.02
C SER A 16 -14.87 -8.32 -1.16
N LEU A 17 -13.80 -7.51 -1.13
CA LEU A 17 -12.59 -7.79 -0.35
C LEU A 17 -12.16 -6.54 0.42
N THR A 18 -12.03 -6.68 1.74
CA THR A 18 -11.33 -5.68 2.57
C THR A 18 -9.83 -5.78 2.34
N LEU A 19 -9.20 -4.66 2.02
CA LEU A 19 -7.76 -4.50 1.83
C LEU A 19 -7.28 -3.15 2.35
N TYR A 20 -5.99 -2.88 2.27
CA TYR A 20 -5.38 -1.66 2.79
C TYR A 20 -4.84 -0.80 1.64
N ARG A 21 -5.45 0.36 1.41
CA ARG A 21 -5.06 1.31 0.37
C ARG A 21 -4.00 2.27 0.89
N ALA A 22 -2.86 2.38 0.20
CA ALA A 22 -1.81 3.31 0.58
C ALA A 22 -2.24 4.76 0.29
N ILE A 23 -2.17 5.62 1.30
CA ILE A 23 -2.60 7.03 1.26
C ILE A 23 -1.49 8.04 1.55
N GLY A 24 -0.30 7.56 1.92
CA GLY A 24 0.84 8.42 2.22
C GLY A 24 2.00 7.63 2.81
N ARG A 25 2.96 8.36 3.38
CA ARG A 25 4.04 7.79 4.19
C ARG A 25 4.29 8.61 5.45
N ARG A 26 4.78 7.94 6.49
CA ARG A 26 5.24 8.56 7.73
C ARG A 26 6.70 8.18 8.00
N PRO A 27 7.45 8.97 8.78
CA PRO A 27 8.75 8.56 9.28
C PRO A 27 8.64 7.23 10.05
N SER A 28 9.56 6.29 9.79
CA SER A 28 9.66 5.04 10.53
C SER A 28 10.46 5.25 11.83
N ALA A 29 10.32 4.33 12.79
CA ALA A 29 11.21 4.28 13.95
C ALA A 29 12.61 3.73 13.60
N VAL A 30 12.81 3.29 12.35
CA VAL A 30 14.08 2.72 11.88
C VAL A 30 14.89 3.76 11.11
N PHE A 31 16.15 3.90 11.50
CA PHE A 31 17.18 4.68 10.85
C PHE A 31 18.22 3.75 10.21
N VAL A 32 19.04 4.32 9.35
CA VAL A 32 20.21 3.67 8.76
C VAL A 32 21.44 4.51 9.11
N ASP A 33 22.43 3.87 9.70
CA ASP A 33 23.72 4.48 10.04
C ASP A 33 24.65 4.56 8.82
N ASP A 34 25.84 5.16 9.01
CA ASP A 34 26.85 5.31 7.94
C ASP A 34 27.40 3.95 7.44
N ASP A 35 27.37 2.93 8.30
CA ASP A 35 27.74 1.56 7.97
C ASP A 35 26.62 0.80 7.23
N ARG A 36 25.51 1.49 6.91
CA ARG A 36 24.32 0.94 6.25
C ARG A 36 23.63 -0.16 7.06
N ARG A 37 23.73 -0.10 8.39
CA ARG A 37 23.01 -0.97 9.31
C ARG A 37 21.75 -0.28 9.79
N ALA A 38 20.70 -1.08 9.98
CA ALA A 38 19.47 -0.59 10.56
C ALA A 38 19.67 -0.34 12.06
N THR A 39 19.25 0.82 12.54
CA THR A 39 19.37 1.23 13.94
C THR A 39 18.10 1.92 14.40
N ALA A 40 17.87 1.93 15.72
CA ALA A 40 16.82 2.73 16.36
C ALA A 40 17.37 4.08 16.86
N ASP A 41 18.68 4.30 16.70
CA ASP A 41 19.32 5.55 17.09
C ASP A 41 18.95 6.67 16.09
N GLU A 42 18.31 7.71 16.62
CA GLU A 42 17.92 8.91 15.87
C GLU A 42 19.13 9.73 15.38
N SER A 43 20.33 9.45 15.90
CA SER A 43 21.59 9.99 15.37
C SER A 43 21.92 9.45 13.96
N GLY A 44 21.28 8.34 13.54
CA GLY A 44 21.42 7.79 12.21
C GLY A 44 21.00 8.78 11.13
N HIS A 45 21.89 9.04 10.17
CA HIS A 45 21.71 10.10 9.16
C HIS A 45 20.53 9.87 8.20
N HIS A 46 20.01 8.64 8.11
CA HIS A 46 18.98 8.27 7.13
C HIS A 46 17.78 7.57 7.78
N ARG A 47 16.76 8.35 8.11
CA ARG A 47 15.47 7.83 8.59
C ARG A 47 14.68 7.15 7.47
N LEU A 48 14.23 5.92 7.70
CA LEU A 48 13.37 5.19 6.76
C LEU A 48 11.92 5.68 6.84
N TRP A 49 11.12 5.26 5.86
CA TRP A 49 9.71 5.64 5.73
C TRP A 49 8.83 4.39 5.69
N ASP A 50 7.68 4.49 6.34
CA ASP A 50 6.61 3.50 6.30
C ASP A 50 5.41 4.07 5.56
N PHE A 51 4.74 3.25 4.75
CA PHE A 51 3.48 3.65 4.13
C PHE A 51 2.39 3.75 5.20
N VAL A 52 1.51 4.73 5.03
CA VAL A 52 0.27 4.87 5.76
C VAL A 52 -0.86 4.43 4.85
N PHE A 53 -1.78 3.67 5.43
CA PHE A 53 -2.89 3.04 4.75
C PHE A 53 -4.21 3.47 5.37
N GLU A 54 -5.28 3.21 4.64
CA GLU A 54 -6.63 3.14 5.16
C GLU A 54 -7.26 1.82 4.74
N GLU A 55 -8.25 1.37 5.51
CA GLU A 55 -9.05 0.22 5.14
C GLU A 55 -9.96 0.58 3.96
N TYR A 56 -10.07 -0.32 2.99
CA TYR A 56 -10.85 -0.12 1.78
C TYR A 56 -11.53 -1.42 1.37
N VAL A 57 -12.81 -1.33 1.00
CA VAL A 57 -13.61 -2.45 0.52
C VAL A 57 -13.63 -2.45 -1.01
N ALA A 58 -12.78 -3.27 -1.61
CA ALA A 58 -12.79 -3.52 -3.04
C ALA A 58 -14.06 -4.28 -3.45
N GLN A 59 -14.60 -3.94 -4.61
CA GLN A 59 -15.89 -4.43 -5.08
C GLN A 59 -15.72 -5.58 -6.09
N PRO A 60 -16.74 -6.44 -6.25
CA PRO A 60 -16.76 -7.41 -7.33
C PRO A 60 -16.53 -6.72 -8.69
N GLY A 61 -15.64 -7.28 -9.50
CA GLY A 61 -15.27 -6.70 -10.80
C GLY A 61 -14.03 -5.79 -10.78
N ASP A 62 -13.58 -5.34 -9.60
CA ASP A 62 -12.28 -4.69 -9.45
C ASP A 62 -11.16 -5.70 -9.78
N GLN A 63 -9.99 -5.17 -10.18
CA GLN A 63 -8.82 -5.99 -10.50
C GLN A 63 -7.68 -5.80 -9.50
N ILE A 64 -7.19 -6.90 -8.96
CA ILE A 64 -5.89 -6.97 -8.29
C ILE A 64 -4.83 -7.22 -9.36
N GLN A 65 -3.84 -6.34 -9.47
CA GLN A 65 -2.78 -6.39 -10.47
C GLN A 65 -1.42 -6.52 -9.81
N ASP A 66 -0.69 -7.57 -10.18
CA ASP A 66 0.73 -7.68 -9.88
C ASP A 66 1.53 -6.81 -10.85
N ARG A 67 2.32 -5.91 -10.28
CA ARG A 67 3.33 -5.13 -10.98
C ARG A 67 4.66 -5.29 -10.28
N GLN A 68 5.75 -5.01 -11.00
CA GLN A 68 7.10 -5.18 -10.47
C GLN A 68 7.29 -4.48 -9.10
N GLY A 69 7.32 -5.29 -8.04
CA GLY A 69 7.54 -4.84 -6.65
C GLY A 69 6.30 -4.31 -5.91
N SER A 70 5.08 -4.48 -6.44
CA SER A 70 3.86 -4.00 -5.78
C SER A 70 2.59 -4.71 -6.26
N ILE A 71 1.57 -4.73 -5.41
CA ILE A 71 0.21 -5.11 -5.78
C ILE A 71 -0.62 -3.83 -5.89
N GLN A 72 -1.41 -3.74 -6.95
CA GLN A 72 -2.28 -2.60 -7.21
C GLN A 72 -3.73 -3.03 -7.32
N LEU A 73 -4.64 -2.22 -6.78
CA LEU A 73 -6.06 -2.31 -7.07
C LEU A 73 -6.38 -1.38 -8.25
N LEU A 74 -7.04 -1.92 -9.26
CA LEU A 74 -7.69 -1.14 -10.31
C LEU A 74 -9.21 -1.27 -10.16
N THR A 75 -9.83 -0.19 -9.74
CA THR A 75 -11.27 -0.11 -9.47
C THR A 75 -12.09 -0.07 -10.76
N GLY A 76 -13.40 -0.31 -10.66
CA GLY A 76 -14.34 -0.29 -11.79
C GLY A 76 -14.42 1.05 -12.55
N ASP A 77 -14.22 2.17 -11.86
CA ASP A 77 -14.12 3.53 -12.43
C ASP A 77 -12.74 3.83 -13.05
N GLY A 78 -11.76 2.93 -12.89
CA GLY A 78 -10.45 3.00 -13.51
C GLY A 78 -9.40 3.78 -12.71
N GLU A 79 -9.65 4.05 -11.42
CA GLU A 79 -8.61 4.48 -10.49
C GLU A 79 -7.63 3.35 -10.16
N CYS A 80 -6.39 3.71 -9.88
CA CYS A 80 -5.34 2.74 -9.58
C CYS A 80 -4.58 3.13 -8.32
N HIS A 81 -4.57 2.19 -7.37
CA HIS A 81 -4.08 2.39 -6.02
C HIS A 81 -3.07 1.33 -5.63
N LEU A 82 -2.00 1.72 -4.93
CA LEU A 82 -1.12 0.78 -4.24
C LEU A 82 -1.87 0.17 -3.05
N VAL A 83 -1.88 -1.16 -2.94
CA VAL A 83 -2.61 -1.85 -1.87
C VAL A 83 -1.78 -2.94 -1.20
N GLN A 84 -2.17 -3.30 0.02
CA GLN A 84 -1.75 -4.50 0.74
C GLN A 84 -2.98 -5.33 1.07
N LEU A 85 -2.84 -6.66 1.03
CA LEU A 85 -3.91 -7.59 1.41
C LEU A 85 -3.75 -8.02 2.88
N THR A 86 -2.51 -8.05 3.36
CA THR A 86 -2.17 -8.24 4.77
C THR A 86 -2.32 -6.93 5.55
N GLN A 87 -2.62 -7.05 6.84
CA GLN A 87 -2.63 -5.91 7.74
C GLN A 87 -1.25 -5.23 7.79
N PRO A 88 -1.16 -3.91 7.51
CA PRO A 88 0.10 -3.18 7.53
C PRO A 88 0.77 -3.26 8.89
N ARG A 89 2.09 -3.44 8.88
CA ARG A 89 2.93 -3.49 10.08
C ARG A 89 4.05 -2.48 9.97
N ALA A 90 4.48 -1.95 11.12
CA ALA A 90 5.63 -1.06 11.17
C ALA A 90 6.87 -1.82 10.74
N ARG A 91 7.79 -1.11 10.09
CA ARG A 91 9.13 -1.64 9.87
C ARG A 91 9.85 -1.78 11.21
N SER A 92 10.59 -2.87 11.34
CA SER A 92 11.46 -3.17 12.47
C SER A 92 12.91 -3.22 12.00
N LEU A 93 13.86 -3.24 12.93
CA LEU A 93 15.29 -3.40 12.63
C LEU A 93 15.56 -4.67 11.80
N GLU A 94 14.93 -5.78 12.16
CA GLU A 94 15.06 -7.06 11.44
C GLU A 94 14.53 -6.98 10.00
N THR A 95 13.46 -6.20 9.79
CA THR A 95 12.81 -6.08 8.48
C THR A 95 13.30 -4.88 7.69
N ALA A 96 14.26 -4.10 8.20
CA ALA A 96 14.61 -2.79 7.65
C ALA A 96 14.89 -2.78 6.15
N PHE A 97 15.53 -3.82 5.62
CA PHE A 97 15.88 -3.93 4.20
C PHE A 97 15.07 -4.99 3.44
N SER A 98 14.19 -5.73 4.12
CA SER A 98 13.40 -6.82 3.56
C SER A 98 11.88 -6.62 3.69
N HIS A 99 11.45 -5.52 4.32
CA HIS A 99 10.05 -5.27 4.69
C HIS A 99 9.11 -5.39 3.49
N ALA A 100 9.39 -4.66 2.41
CA ALA A 100 8.55 -4.68 1.20
C ALA A 100 8.46 -6.07 0.58
N SER A 101 9.58 -6.81 0.51
CA SER A 101 9.59 -8.18 -0.02
C SER A 101 8.82 -9.15 0.86
N ARG A 102 8.96 -9.05 2.20
CA ARG A 102 8.21 -9.88 3.16
C ARG A 102 6.70 -9.62 3.07
N THR A 103 6.28 -8.36 3.01
CA THR A 103 4.87 -8.01 2.86
C THR A 103 4.31 -8.50 1.53
N LEU A 104 5.05 -8.29 0.44
CA LEU A 104 4.63 -8.77 -0.89
C LEU A 104 4.49 -10.29 -0.93
N SER A 105 5.41 -11.04 -0.31
CA SER A 105 5.30 -12.50 -0.19
C SER A 105 4.05 -12.92 0.58
N ALA A 106 3.75 -12.27 1.71
CA ALA A 106 2.57 -12.58 2.51
C ALA A 106 1.26 -12.22 1.77
N ASP A 107 1.24 -11.11 1.03
CA ASP A 107 0.09 -10.76 0.18
C ASP A 107 -0.12 -11.79 -0.95
N TRP A 108 0.96 -12.34 -1.50
CA TRP A 108 0.88 -13.41 -2.50
C TRP A 108 0.28 -14.70 -1.94
N GLU A 109 0.62 -15.08 -0.71
CA GLU A 109 0.00 -16.23 -0.05
C GLU A 109 -1.51 -16.06 0.09
N ILE A 110 -1.99 -14.84 0.37
CA ILE A 110 -3.42 -14.52 0.38
C ILE A 110 -4.01 -14.66 -1.02
N ILE A 111 -3.36 -14.08 -2.05
CA ILE A 111 -3.84 -14.17 -3.44
C ILE A 111 -3.96 -15.63 -3.90
N GLU A 112 -2.96 -16.47 -3.63
CA GLU A 112 -3.00 -17.89 -4.03
C GLU A 112 -4.13 -18.65 -3.33
N ARG A 113 -4.36 -18.39 -2.04
CA ARG A 113 -5.52 -18.97 -1.34
C ARG A 113 -6.84 -18.52 -1.97
N MET A 114 -7.01 -17.22 -2.20
CA MET A 114 -8.23 -16.67 -2.82
C MET A 114 -8.49 -17.20 -4.23
N LEU A 115 -7.42 -17.51 -4.99
CA LEU A 115 -7.52 -18.18 -6.29
C LEU A 115 -8.04 -19.62 -6.14
N GLY A 116 -7.54 -20.36 -5.14
CA GLY A 116 -8.00 -21.71 -4.83
C GLY A 116 -9.48 -21.74 -4.40
N ASP A 117 -9.91 -20.72 -3.68
CA ASP A 117 -11.28 -20.58 -3.17
C ASP A 117 -12.26 -19.98 -4.22
N GLY A 118 -11.78 -19.58 -5.40
CA GLY A 118 -12.61 -19.00 -6.46
C GLY A 118 -13.06 -17.54 -6.23
N GLN A 119 -12.48 -16.88 -5.23
CA GLN A 119 -12.71 -15.47 -4.89
C GLN A 119 -11.98 -14.52 -5.87
N LEU A 120 -10.92 -15.03 -6.49
CA LEU A 120 -10.18 -14.39 -7.57
C LEU A 120 -10.25 -15.24 -8.85
N VAL A 121 -10.41 -14.57 -9.98
CA VAL A 121 -10.35 -15.22 -11.30
C VAL A 121 -9.26 -14.55 -12.14
N PRO A 122 -8.32 -15.31 -12.74
CA PRO A 122 -7.33 -14.74 -13.66
C PRO A 122 -7.98 -14.01 -14.83
N VAL A 123 -7.51 -12.82 -15.15
CA VAL A 123 -8.01 -12.00 -16.27
C VAL A 123 -6.88 -11.28 -16.99
N THR A 124 -7.18 -10.74 -18.17
CA THR A 124 -6.29 -9.75 -18.80
C THR A 124 -6.32 -8.45 -18.01
N GLY A 125 -5.13 -7.94 -17.67
CA GLY A 125 -4.98 -6.68 -16.95
C GLY A 125 -5.47 -5.49 -17.76
N ARG A 126 -6.34 -4.69 -17.16
CA ARG A 126 -6.79 -3.41 -17.72
C ARG A 126 -5.79 -2.30 -17.38
N ARG A 127 -5.75 -1.25 -18.19
CA ARG A 127 -5.00 -0.03 -17.87
C ARG A 127 -5.87 0.91 -17.05
N ALA A 128 -5.25 1.64 -16.13
CA ALA A 128 -5.89 2.76 -15.47
C ALA A 128 -6.27 3.82 -16.50
N THR A 129 -7.46 4.41 -16.33
CA THR A 129 -7.93 5.56 -17.10
C THR A 129 -7.52 6.87 -16.43
N HIS A 130 -7.31 6.84 -15.11
CA HIS A 130 -6.85 7.95 -14.30
C HIS A 130 -5.35 7.89 -14.02
N VAL A 131 -4.77 9.04 -13.70
CA VAL A 131 -3.39 9.12 -13.22
C VAL A 131 -3.32 8.37 -11.88
N PRO A 132 -2.40 7.39 -11.71
CA PRO A 132 -2.28 6.68 -10.45
C PRO A 132 -1.98 7.65 -9.30
N PHE A 133 -2.62 7.42 -8.16
CA PHE A 133 -2.34 8.18 -6.96
C PHE A 133 -0.93 7.87 -6.45
N ASP A 134 -0.09 8.90 -6.29
CA ASP A 134 1.27 8.75 -5.75
C ASP A 134 1.27 8.91 -4.23
N ALA A 135 0.98 7.80 -3.53
CA ALA A 135 1.05 7.76 -2.07
C ALA A 135 2.44 8.16 -1.52
N ALA A 136 3.52 7.98 -2.27
CA ALA A 136 4.84 8.41 -1.79
C ALA A 136 5.00 9.93 -1.78
N ALA A 137 4.18 10.69 -2.50
CA ALA A 137 4.22 12.16 -2.48
C ALA A 137 3.63 12.73 -1.18
N VAL A 138 2.66 12.06 -0.57
CA VAL A 138 1.98 12.51 0.65
C VAL A 138 2.79 12.11 1.89
N LYS A 139 3.10 13.09 2.75
CA LYS A 139 3.85 12.89 3.99
C LYS A 139 3.00 13.23 5.20
N TYR A 140 2.98 12.33 6.17
CA TYR A 140 2.36 12.52 7.47
C TYR A 140 3.40 12.70 8.57
N GLY A 141 2.96 13.20 9.73
CA GLY A 141 3.76 13.23 10.96
C GLY A 141 4.03 11.83 11.51
N GLU A 142 4.98 11.73 12.43
CA GLU A 142 5.40 10.47 13.06
C GLU A 142 4.28 9.78 13.84
N ASP A 143 3.45 10.55 14.53
CA ASP A 143 2.34 10.05 15.34
C ASP A 143 1.18 9.47 14.51
N GLN A 144 1.20 9.66 13.19
CA GLN A 144 0.15 9.16 12.31
C GLN A 144 0.11 7.63 12.35
N PRO A 145 -0.98 6.96 12.78
CA PRO A 145 -1.06 5.49 12.74
C PRO A 145 -0.87 4.94 11.32
N LEU A 146 -0.36 3.70 11.23
CA LEU A 146 -0.15 3.03 9.94
C LEU A 146 -1.44 2.73 9.20
N VAL A 147 -2.52 2.47 9.92
CA VAL A 147 -3.86 2.30 9.35
C VAL A 147 -4.73 3.39 9.97
N ARG A 148 -5.25 4.29 9.13
CA ARG A 148 -6.30 5.22 9.54
C ARG A 148 -7.61 4.45 9.68
N GLY A 149 -8.25 4.56 10.83
CA GLY A 149 -9.64 4.12 10.98
C GLY A 149 -10.59 5.07 10.25
N GLU A 150 -11.80 4.59 9.96
CA GLU A 150 -12.87 5.31 9.25
C GLU A 150 -13.25 6.69 9.82
N GLY A 151 -12.77 7.06 11.02
CA GLY A 151 -13.10 8.32 11.71
C GLY A 151 -12.15 9.51 11.48
N ASP A 152 -10.97 9.32 10.88
CA ASP A 152 -9.97 10.41 10.79
C ASP A 152 -10.09 11.29 9.53
N ALA A 153 -10.73 10.79 8.47
CA ALA A 153 -10.94 11.56 7.24
C ALA A 153 -11.92 12.74 7.45
N VAL A 154 -12.88 12.60 8.36
CA VAL A 154 -13.90 13.63 8.63
C VAL A 154 -13.33 14.83 9.42
N ARG A 155 -12.27 14.62 10.22
CA ARG A 155 -11.68 15.69 11.03
C ARG A 155 -10.76 16.64 10.25
N GLN A 156 -10.13 16.18 9.17
CA GLN A 156 -9.23 17.03 8.37
C GLN A 156 -9.95 17.89 7.31
N ALA A 157 -11.15 17.51 6.85
CA ALA A 157 -11.96 18.37 5.97
C ALA A 157 -12.56 19.59 6.69
N SER A 158 -12.59 19.58 8.03
CA SER A 158 -13.15 20.68 8.84
C SER A 158 -12.11 21.72 9.27
N SER A 159 -10.82 21.49 9.02
CA SER A 159 -9.72 22.35 9.49
C SER A 159 -9.04 23.18 8.38
N SER A 160 -9.47 23.03 7.12
CA SER A 160 -8.99 23.83 5.98
C SER A 160 -9.95 24.94 5.51
N SER A 161 -11.07 25.16 6.21
CA SER A 161 -11.92 26.35 6.06
C SER A 161 -11.76 27.30 7.26
N SER A 162 -10.54 27.78 7.50
CA SER A 162 -10.25 28.98 8.31
C SER A 162 -8.79 29.36 8.14
N ALA A 163 -8.48 30.03 7.02
CA ALA A 163 -7.38 30.98 6.89
C ALA A 163 -7.63 31.87 5.67
#